data_AF-A0A3A6NF18-F1
#
_entry.id   AF-A0A3A6NF18-F1
#
_cell.length_a   1.000
_cell.length_b   1.000
_cell.length_c   1.000
_cell.angle_alpha   90.00
_cell.angle_beta   90.00
_cell.angle_gamma   90.00
#
_symmetry.space_group_name_H-M   'P 1'
#
loop_
_entity.id
_entity.type
_entity.pdbx_description
1 polymer ?
#
loop_
_entity_poly.entity_id
_entity_poly.type
_entity_poly.pdbx_seq_one_letter_code
_entity_poly.pdbx_strand_id
1 'polypeptide(L)'
;MEEQGRSSSFMRTIIPSGFSLLPAESYLKMATVFLLLLFLPALLAGCLAYSLEQGSHGAVPVVQPENEEPPAPGEEEGGEPDLREKELEESLAREEEALLAREERRKLEEKRREELGPFYVPLPFPEQKENPPVKARGIYLTGHTVGHPRYRELLDLVELTELNAVVIDVKNDHGMVTYATEIEIVQQVGANRNVPIKDLKAVLEELHSKNIYTIARVVVFKDPYLAEQKPEWSIQRKGGGLWRDLKGVAWINPYERNVWEYNIAISREAALQGFREIQFDYIRFPENAHIVDREAYFPGQDISREEVIREFLAYAAEQLKEYNVYLSADVFGVIATSWGDSDRIGQTWEEMSPYLDYICPMVYPSHYGPGYFGFSVPDAHPGKTVEYALSDALKRNATLPKPAIIRPWLQSFTASWVPGYISYGPAEIRQQIEAAQKMGIDEYLLWNANNRYQPASLLPAEEADRIVDKFTRARAEAGQDALGRTPRQAVELFLEAIRRRDWREAYALQVTDFTLDHRSYPEWKGNWTARPTYYAIEPLDEPVAGGGGADSLFVNLEVHLTTRGNEFKLVRENWELRLENQLWRVRPSDAFVELMTFDPGAGEELPRLTHKP
;
A
#
# COMPACT_ATOMS: atom_id res chain seq x y z
N MET A 1 55.36 11.51 -15.66
CA MET A 1 56.48 11.58 -16.63
C MET A 1 55.88 11.95 -17.96
N GLU A 2 56.50 12.94 -18.64
CA GLU A 2 56.27 13.37 -20.04
C GLU A 2 54.84 13.89 -20.36
N GLU A 3 54.57 15.17 -20.68
CA GLU A 3 55.17 16.14 -21.65
C GLU A 3 55.09 15.71 -23.12
N GLN A 4 54.87 16.58 -24.14
CA GLN A 4 54.30 17.95 -24.25
C GLN A 4 54.07 18.26 -25.77
N GLY A 5 53.28 19.28 -26.11
CA GLY A 5 53.31 19.97 -27.44
C GLY A 5 51.92 20.24 -28.04
N ARG A 6 51.38 21.47 -28.07
CA ARG A 6 51.69 22.65 -28.96
C ARG A 6 51.37 22.42 -30.45
N SER A 7 50.87 23.38 -31.25
CA SER A 7 50.28 24.72 -31.01
C SER A 7 49.85 25.37 -32.36
N SER A 8 48.70 26.04 -32.46
CA SER A 8 48.43 27.30 -33.22
C SER A 8 46.92 27.62 -33.13
N SER A 9 46.45 28.73 -32.57
CA SER A 9 46.64 30.15 -32.91
C SER A 9 45.97 30.59 -34.22
N PHE A 10 44.83 31.28 -34.10
CA PHE A 10 44.49 32.42 -34.95
C PHE A 10 43.59 33.43 -34.20
N MET A 11 43.71 34.71 -34.54
CA MET A 11 43.23 35.85 -33.74
C MET A 11 42.53 36.88 -34.64
N ARG A 12 41.34 37.37 -34.25
CA ARG A 12 40.62 38.58 -34.72
C ARG A 12 39.39 38.79 -33.80
N THR A 13 39.30 39.77 -32.90
CA THR A 13 39.33 41.26 -32.99
C THR A 13 37.96 41.91 -33.25
N ILE A 14 37.27 42.25 -32.14
CA ILE A 14 36.58 43.51 -31.79
C ILE A 14 35.69 44.23 -32.85
N ILE A 15 34.40 44.49 -32.52
CA ILE A 15 33.78 45.83 -32.30
C ILE A 15 32.32 45.67 -31.77
N PRO A 16 31.84 46.52 -30.84
CA PRO A 16 30.49 46.42 -30.24
C PRO A 16 29.50 47.48 -30.75
N SER A 17 28.19 47.23 -30.63
CA SER A 17 27.12 48.21 -30.35
C SER A 17 25.74 47.54 -30.41
N GLY A 18 24.80 47.96 -29.55
CA GLY A 18 23.47 47.33 -29.50
C GLY A 18 22.63 47.72 -28.29
N PHE A 19 22.39 49.03 -28.08
CA PHE A 19 21.30 49.46 -27.20
C PHE A 19 19.97 48.97 -27.79
N SER A 20 19.21 48.18 -27.04
CA SER A 20 17.82 47.81 -27.37
C SER A 20 16.88 48.32 -26.28
N LEU A 21 15.80 48.98 -26.73
CA LEU A 21 14.85 49.70 -25.88
C LEU A 21 13.87 48.73 -25.20
N LEU A 22 13.52 49.02 -23.95
CA LEU A 22 12.40 48.39 -23.26
C LEU A 22 11.07 48.79 -23.94
N PRO A 23 10.16 47.84 -24.23
CA PRO A 23 8.89 48.15 -24.87
C PRO A 23 7.88 48.81 -23.90
N ALA A 24 7.17 49.81 -24.40
CA ALA A 24 6.27 50.68 -23.63
C ALA A 24 4.87 50.07 -23.37
N GLU A 25 4.79 48.86 -22.84
CA GLU A 25 3.49 48.24 -22.45
C GLU A 25 3.19 48.29 -20.94
N SER A 26 4.20 48.55 -20.10
CA SER A 26 4.07 48.47 -18.63
C SER A 26 3.25 49.62 -18.00
N TYR A 27 3.08 50.75 -18.69
CA TYR A 27 2.39 51.92 -18.15
C TYR A 27 0.88 51.94 -18.42
N LEU A 28 0.39 51.19 -19.41
CA LEU A 28 -1.04 51.20 -19.75
C LEU A 28 -1.86 50.30 -18.79
N LYS A 29 -1.28 49.19 -18.32
CA LYS A 29 -1.96 48.26 -17.40
C LYS A 29 -2.11 48.79 -15.97
N MET A 30 -1.17 49.61 -15.46
CA MET A 30 -1.32 50.25 -14.14
C MET A 30 -2.46 51.28 -14.12
N ALA A 31 -2.66 52.04 -15.21
CA ALA A 31 -3.75 53.01 -15.30
C ALA A 31 -5.15 52.35 -15.28
N THR A 32 -5.29 51.14 -15.83
CA THR A 32 -6.57 50.42 -15.86
C THR A 32 -6.97 49.86 -14.49
N VAL A 33 -6.01 49.40 -13.69
CA VAL A 33 -6.28 48.86 -12.33
C VAL A 33 -6.72 49.98 -11.37
N PHE A 34 -6.12 51.17 -11.47
CA PHE A 34 -6.50 52.30 -10.62
C PHE A 34 -7.90 52.87 -10.92
N LEU A 35 -8.39 52.70 -12.15
CA LEU A 35 -9.74 53.15 -12.54
C LEU A 35 -10.84 52.15 -12.13
N LEU A 36 -10.53 50.86 -12.03
CA LEU A 36 -11.45 49.82 -11.56
C LEU A 36 -11.68 49.86 -10.04
N LEU A 37 -10.69 50.30 -9.25
CA LEU A 37 -10.81 50.46 -7.80
C LEU A 37 -11.69 51.63 -7.35
N LEU A 38 -12.06 52.55 -8.24
CA LEU A 38 -12.92 53.70 -7.94
C LEU A 38 -14.42 53.43 -8.16
N PHE A 39 -14.81 52.29 -8.75
CA PHE A 39 -16.22 51.98 -9.05
C PHE A 39 -16.87 50.93 -8.13
N LEU A 40 -16.10 50.29 -7.24
CA LEU A 40 -16.63 49.27 -6.34
C LEU A 40 -17.63 49.75 -5.24
N PRO A 41 -17.62 51.02 -4.77
CA PRO A 41 -18.61 51.46 -3.76
C PRO A 41 -20.04 51.67 -4.30
N ALA A 42 -20.24 51.73 -5.63
CA ALA A 42 -21.51 52.13 -6.23
C ALA A 42 -22.52 50.98 -6.46
N LEU A 43 -22.12 49.72 -6.27
CA LEU A 43 -22.96 48.55 -6.59
C LEU A 43 -23.76 47.98 -5.42
N LEU A 44 -23.53 48.43 -4.18
CA LEU A 44 -24.29 47.99 -2.99
C LEU A 44 -25.50 48.88 -2.64
N ALA A 45 -25.71 49.98 -3.36
CA ALA A 45 -26.88 50.87 -3.17
C ALA A 45 -28.00 50.64 -4.22
N GLY A 46 -27.82 49.74 -5.19
CA GLY A 46 -28.71 49.61 -6.35
C GLY A 46 -29.83 48.56 -6.26
N CYS A 47 -29.72 47.57 -5.38
CA CYS A 47 -30.63 46.40 -5.39
C CYS A 47 -31.90 46.55 -4.53
N LEU A 48 -32.11 47.68 -3.85
CA LEU A 48 -33.24 47.90 -2.94
C LEU A 48 -34.34 48.83 -3.50
N ALA A 49 -34.27 49.18 -4.79
CA ALA A 49 -35.14 50.15 -5.44
C ALA A 49 -35.81 49.66 -6.75
N TYR A 50 -35.88 48.34 -7.00
CA TYR A 50 -36.38 47.78 -8.26
C TYR A 50 -37.62 46.85 -8.15
N SER A 51 -38.35 46.88 -7.03
CA SER A 51 -39.51 45.99 -6.81
C SER A 51 -40.82 46.70 -6.42
N LEU A 52 -40.87 48.03 -6.49
CA LEU A 52 -42.05 48.82 -6.11
C LEU A 52 -42.23 50.06 -7.02
N GLU A 53 -42.59 49.85 -8.30
CA GLU A 53 -43.40 50.83 -9.07
C GLU A 53 -43.87 50.29 -10.44
N GLN A 54 -44.88 49.42 -10.44
CA GLN A 54 -45.92 49.38 -11.48
C GLN A 54 -47.26 48.98 -10.86
N GLY A 55 -48.00 49.96 -10.37
CA GLY A 55 -49.41 49.80 -10.01
C GLY A 55 -50.31 50.48 -11.03
N SER A 56 -51.40 49.83 -11.44
CA SER A 56 -52.63 50.49 -11.93
C SER A 56 -53.78 49.51 -12.13
N HIS A 57 -54.87 49.72 -11.38
CA HIS A 57 -56.30 49.50 -11.67
C HIS A 57 -57.01 49.04 -10.36
N GLY A 58 -57.88 49.81 -9.68
CA GLY A 58 -58.24 51.23 -9.78
C GLY A 58 -59.62 51.52 -9.14
N ALA A 59 -59.70 52.50 -8.21
CA ALA A 59 -60.92 53.12 -7.62
C ALA A 59 -61.87 52.22 -6.77
N VAL A 60 -62.63 52.67 -5.75
CA VAL A 60 -62.76 53.95 -4.99
C VAL A 60 -63.40 53.64 -3.59
N PRO A 61 -63.25 54.48 -2.52
CA PRO A 61 -63.54 54.11 -1.12
C PRO A 61 -64.77 54.79 -0.47
N VAL A 62 -65.28 54.29 0.68
CA VAL A 62 -66.03 55.09 1.70
C VAL A 62 -66.01 54.47 3.14
N VAL A 63 -66.06 55.33 4.16
CA VAL A 63 -66.47 55.15 5.60
C VAL A 63 -65.43 54.71 6.66
N GLN A 64 -65.05 55.68 7.50
CA GLN A 64 -64.81 55.60 8.97
C GLN A 64 -66.09 56.11 9.67
N PRO A 65 -66.36 55.90 10.99
CA PRO A 65 -65.40 55.78 12.13
C PRO A 65 -65.79 54.66 13.15
N GLU A 66 -65.39 54.57 14.44
CA GLU A 66 -64.60 55.39 15.38
C GLU A 66 -64.04 54.53 16.56
N ASN A 67 -63.18 55.10 17.43
CA ASN A 67 -62.84 54.79 18.84
C ASN A 67 -62.78 53.35 19.39
N GLU A 68 -61.61 52.98 19.97
CA GLU A 68 -61.49 52.67 21.41
C GLU A 68 -60.02 52.77 21.90
N GLU A 69 -59.82 53.17 23.17
CA GLU A 69 -58.52 53.35 23.85
C GLU A 69 -58.17 52.11 24.74
N PRO A 70 -56.93 51.99 25.28
CA PRO A 70 -56.35 50.67 25.59
C PRO A 70 -56.65 50.12 27.00
N PRO A 71 -56.53 48.78 27.20
CA PRO A 71 -56.41 48.19 28.51
C PRO A 71 -54.97 48.26 29.08
N ALA A 72 -54.90 48.28 30.41
CA ALA A 72 -53.66 48.32 31.21
C ALA A 72 -53.22 46.88 31.65
N PRO A 73 -52.11 46.69 32.39
CA PRO A 73 -51.28 45.47 32.31
C PRO A 73 -51.62 44.34 33.30
N GLY A 74 -51.20 43.12 32.91
CA GLY A 74 -51.35 41.83 33.61
C GLY A 74 -51.82 40.77 32.60
N GLU A 75 -51.34 39.52 32.56
CA GLU A 75 -50.44 38.77 33.46
C GLU A 75 -49.40 37.96 32.64
N GLU A 76 -48.46 37.29 33.30
CA GLU A 76 -47.39 36.50 32.67
C GLU A 76 -47.91 35.19 32.05
N GLU A 77 -47.61 34.92 30.77
CA GLU A 77 -47.48 33.55 30.25
C GLU A 77 -46.01 33.29 29.89
N GLY A 78 -45.35 32.47 30.69
CA GLY A 78 -43.93 32.14 30.57
C GLY A 78 -43.66 30.91 29.70
N GLY A 79 -42.82 31.07 28.68
CA GLY A 79 -42.37 30.04 27.74
C GLY A 79 -42.35 30.61 26.31
N GLU A 80 -41.23 30.67 25.57
CA GLU A 80 -39.92 30.01 25.72
C GLU A 80 -38.75 31.01 25.50
N PRO A 81 -38.41 31.90 26.46
CA PRO A 81 -37.12 32.62 26.41
C PRO A 81 -35.93 31.67 26.61
N ASP A 82 -36.13 30.69 27.50
CA ASP A 82 -35.17 29.71 27.99
C ASP A 82 -34.56 28.82 26.88
N LEU A 83 -35.35 28.42 25.87
CA LEU A 83 -34.80 27.63 24.74
C LEU A 83 -33.83 28.44 23.89
N ARG A 84 -34.16 29.70 23.60
CA ARG A 84 -33.36 30.55 22.71
C ARG A 84 -32.09 31.08 23.41
N GLU A 85 -32.17 31.25 24.73
CA GLU A 85 -31.02 31.54 25.59
C GLU A 85 -30.10 30.32 25.67
N LYS A 86 -30.63 29.10 25.86
CA LYS A 86 -29.87 27.84 25.80
C LYS A 86 -29.23 27.58 24.43
N GLU A 87 -29.94 27.79 23.33
CA GLU A 87 -29.38 27.68 21.97
C GLU A 87 -28.20 28.64 21.77
N LEU A 88 -28.28 29.86 22.33
CA LEU A 88 -27.21 30.84 22.28
C LEU A 88 -26.02 30.44 23.18
N GLU A 89 -26.26 29.97 24.40
CA GLU A 89 -25.23 29.43 25.29
C GLU A 89 -24.51 28.23 24.67
N GLU A 90 -25.24 27.27 24.09
CA GLU A 90 -24.65 26.14 23.37
C GLU A 90 -23.88 26.57 22.11
N SER A 91 -24.30 27.64 21.43
CA SER A 91 -23.58 28.18 20.27
C SER A 91 -22.28 28.86 20.70
N LEU A 92 -22.30 29.63 21.78
CA LEU A 92 -21.13 30.30 22.35
C LEU A 92 -20.13 29.29 22.92
N ALA A 93 -20.60 28.25 23.61
CA ALA A 93 -19.76 27.16 24.10
C ALA A 93 -19.07 26.40 22.96
N ARG A 94 -19.79 26.11 21.86
CA ARG A 94 -19.21 25.52 20.65
C ARG A 94 -18.19 26.43 19.97
N GLU A 95 -18.40 27.74 19.98
CA GLU A 95 -17.44 28.70 19.43
C GLU A 95 -16.17 28.83 20.31
N GLU A 96 -16.32 28.81 21.63
CA GLU A 96 -15.19 28.79 22.58
C GLU A 96 -14.37 27.51 22.47
N GLU A 97 -15.02 26.34 22.43
CA GLU A 97 -14.36 25.04 22.20
C GLU A 97 -13.60 25.02 20.88
N ALA A 98 -14.22 25.49 19.78
CA ALA A 98 -13.57 25.60 18.48
C ALA A 98 -12.38 26.59 18.49
N LEU A 99 -12.43 27.66 19.28
CA LEU A 99 -11.32 28.61 19.42
C LEU A 99 -10.15 28.01 20.22
N LEU A 100 -10.44 27.32 21.32
CA LEU A 100 -9.44 26.59 22.11
C LEU A 100 -8.74 25.51 21.26
N ALA A 101 -9.51 24.67 20.55
CA ALA A 101 -8.98 23.64 19.66
C ALA A 101 -8.10 24.22 18.54
N ARG A 102 -8.45 25.39 17.98
CA ARG A 102 -7.61 26.12 17.01
C ARG A 102 -6.31 26.62 17.63
N GLU A 103 -6.32 27.11 18.87
CA GLU A 103 -5.11 27.59 19.53
C GLU A 103 -4.17 26.45 19.95
N GLU A 104 -4.71 25.37 20.52
CA GLU A 104 -3.95 24.15 20.84
C GLU A 104 -3.30 23.58 19.58
N ARG A 105 -4.07 23.49 18.49
CA ARG A 105 -3.55 23.02 17.21
C ARG A 105 -2.48 23.95 16.63
N ARG A 106 -2.62 25.28 16.76
CA ARG A 106 -1.57 26.23 16.35
C ARG A 106 -0.28 25.96 17.12
N LYS A 107 -0.35 25.80 18.45
CA LYS A 107 0.82 25.48 19.30
C LYS A 107 1.46 24.14 18.91
N LEU A 108 0.65 23.13 18.59
CA LEU A 108 1.12 21.82 18.11
C LEU A 108 1.85 21.94 16.77
N GLU A 109 1.31 22.68 15.80
CA GLU A 109 1.94 22.87 14.49
C GLU A 109 3.22 23.74 14.57
N GLU A 110 3.25 24.74 15.46
CA GLU A 110 4.46 25.52 15.77
C GLU A 110 5.56 24.62 16.32
N LYS A 111 5.25 23.78 17.33
CA LYS A 111 6.19 22.80 17.88
C LYS A 111 6.65 21.79 16.82
N ARG A 112 5.74 21.20 16.04
CA ARG A 112 6.08 20.24 14.96
C ARG A 112 6.98 20.88 13.90
N ARG A 113 6.82 22.18 13.62
CA ARG A 113 7.67 22.92 12.69
C ARG A 113 9.07 23.13 13.22
N GLU A 114 9.22 23.42 14.51
CA GLU A 114 10.54 23.49 15.16
C GLU A 114 11.24 22.12 15.20
N GLU A 115 10.50 21.05 15.50
CA GLU A 115 11.05 19.68 15.60
C GLU A 115 11.42 19.07 14.23
N LEU A 116 10.57 19.24 13.21
CA LEU A 116 10.78 18.66 11.87
C LEU A 116 11.61 19.56 10.94
N GLY A 117 11.71 20.86 11.23
CA GLY A 117 12.43 21.82 10.40
C GLY A 117 12.05 21.72 8.92
N PRO A 118 13.01 21.47 8.00
CA PRO A 118 12.74 21.43 6.56
C PRO A 118 11.93 20.20 6.10
N PHE A 119 11.68 19.23 6.98
CA PHE A 119 10.79 18.07 6.75
C PHE A 119 9.34 18.33 7.19
N TYR A 120 9.04 19.53 7.72
CA TYR A 120 7.72 19.86 8.25
C TYR A 120 6.64 19.80 7.16
N VAL A 121 5.56 19.07 7.48
CA VAL A 121 4.30 19.08 6.74
C VAL A 121 3.15 19.17 7.77
N PRO A 122 2.14 20.02 7.57
CA PRO A 122 1.00 20.15 8.48
C PRO A 122 0.29 18.81 8.74
N LEU A 123 -0.46 18.72 9.84
CA LEU A 123 -1.46 17.66 10.02
C LEU A 123 -2.69 17.94 9.12
N PRO A 124 -3.48 16.92 8.75
CA PRO A 124 -4.77 17.12 8.07
C PRO A 124 -5.80 17.77 8.99
N PHE A 125 -6.81 18.46 8.44
CA PHE A 125 -7.89 19.04 9.25
C PHE A 125 -8.58 17.99 10.14
N PRO A 126 -9.13 18.37 11.31
CA PRO A 126 -9.75 17.40 12.23
C PRO A 126 -10.92 16.64 11.59
N GLU A 127 -11.73 17.35 10.81
CA GLU A 127 -12.76 16.75 9.95
C GLU A 127 -12.10 16.18 8.69
N GLN A 128 -12.13 14.86 8.58
CA GLN A 128 -11.62 14.12 7.42
C GLN A 128 -12.74 13.31 6.78
N LYS A 129 -12.69 13.12 5.46
CA LYS A 129 -13.59 12.19 4.77
C LYS A 129 -13.24 10.76 5.16
N GLU A 130 -14.24 9.89 5.29
CA GLU A 130 -13.99 8.45 5.47
C GLU A 130 -13.15 7.90 4.30
N ASN A 131 -12.19 7.03 4.63
CA ASN A 131 -11.37 6.32 3.66
C ASN A 131 -11.59 4.80 3.80
N PRO A 132 -12.76 4.25 3.41
CA PRO A 132 -13.03 2.82 3.53
C PRO A 132 -12.18 1.98 2.56
N PRO A 133 -11.85 0.72 2.88
CA PRO A 133 -10.98 -0.09 2.03
C PRO A 133 -11.68 -0.43 0.72
N VAL A 134 -10.91 -0.48 -0.37
CA VAL A 134 -11.40 -0.77 -1.73
C VAL A 134 -10.64 -1.96 -2.27
N LYS A 135 -11.36 -2.93 -2.86
CA LYS A 135 -10.74 -4.00 -3.65
C LYS A 135 -10.13 -3.41 -4.92
N ALA A 136 -8.86 -2.99 -4.84
CA ALA A 136 -8.24 -2.20 -5.90
C ALA A 136 -7.86 -3.07 -7.10
N ARG A 137 -8.37 -2.72 -8.28
CA ARG A 137 -8.01 -3.27 -9.58
C ARG A 137 -7.44 -2.11 -10.39
N GLY A 138 -6.12 -2.00 -10.44
CA GLY A 138 -5.44 -0.76 -10.80
C GLY A 138 -4.48 -0.81 -11.98
N ILE A 139 -4.12 0.36 -12.50
CA ILE A 139 -3.05 0.55 -13.49
C ILE A 139 -1.99 1.54 -12.98
N TYR A 140 -0.73 1.30 -13.35
CA TYR A 140 0.36 2.25 -13.13
C TYR A 140 0.33 3.40 -14.14
N LEU A 141 0.57 4.63 -13.64
CA LEU A 141 0.72 5.88 -14.37
C LEU A 141 2.00 6.61 -13.93
N THR A 142 2.91 6.86 -14.88
CA THR A 142 4.01 7.81 -14.66
C THR A 142 3.46 9.23 -14.51
N GLY A 143 4.11 10.09 -13.73
CA GLY A 143 3.75 11.52 -13.65
C GLY A 143 3.77 12.22 -15.02
N HIS A 144 4.64 11.79 -15.93
CA HIS A 144 4.66 12.25 -17.33
C HIS A 144 3.40 11.86 -18.11
N THR A 145 2.83 10.69 -17.87
CA THR A 145 1.59 10.26 -18.52
C THR A 145 0.39 11.04 -18.00
N VAL A 146 0.31 11.28 -16.68
CA VAL A 146 -0.72 12.14 -16.08
C VAL A 146 -0.66 13.57 -16.64
N GLY A 147 0.54 14.12 -16.82
CA GLY A 147 0.75 15.43 -17.46
C GLY A 147 0.59 15.48 -18.99
N HIS A 148 0.11 14.40 -19.65
CA HIS A 148 0.07 14.28 -21.11
C HIS A 148 -1.35 13.86 -21.60
N PRO A 149 -1.79 14.24 -22.82
CA PRO A 149 -3.12 13.89 -23.33
C PRO A 149 -3.54 12.40 -23.29
N ARG A 150 -2.58 11.47 -23.22
CA ARG A 150 -2.85 10.02 -23.04
C ARG A 150 -3.57 9.73 -21.72
N TYR A 151 -3.40 10.57 -20.69
CA TYR A 151 -4.10 10.43 -19.41
C TYR A 151 -5.60 10.14 -19.59
N ARG A 152 -6.28 10.84 -20.52
CA ARG A 152 -7.70 10.64 -20.82
C ARG A 152 -8.01 9.24 -21.37
N GLU A 153 -7.21 8.74 -22.32
CA GLU A 153 -7.34 7.38 -22.86
C GLU A 153 -7.22 6.30 -21.76
N LEU A 154 -6.49 6.60 -20.68
CA LEU A 154 -6.30 5.71 -19.55
C LEU A 154 -7.37 5.89 -18.46
N LEU A 155 -7.96 7.08 -18.30
CA LEU A 155 -9.18 7.25 -17.49
C LEU A 155 -10.37 6.55 -18.13
N ASP A 156 -10.58 6.74 -19.45
CA ASP A 156 -11.62 6.04 -20.21
C ASP A 156 -11.46 4.51 -20.05
N LEU A 157 -10.23 4.00 -20.06
CA LEU A 157 -9.96 2.59 -19.80
C LEU A 157 -10.37 2.15 -18.39
N VAL A 158 -10.13 2.97 -17.36
CA VAL A 158 -10.54 2.66 -15.99
C VAL A 158 -12.07 2.66 -15.89
N GLU A 159 -12.74 3.72 -16.37
CA GLU A 159 -14.20 3.88 -16.27
C GLU A 159 -15.00 2.84 -17.08
N LEU A 160 -14.45 2.31 -18.17
CA LEU A 160 -15.13 1.36 -19.07
C LEU A 160 -14.88 -0.12 -18.72
N THR A 161 -14.09 -0.43 -17.68
CA THR A 161 -13.68 -1.81 -17.35
C THR A 161 -13.85 -2.13 -15.86
N GLU A 162 -13.33 -3.28 -15.42
CA GLU A 162 -13.34 -3.72 -14.02
C GLU A 162 -12.30 -2.99 -13.15
N LEU A 163 -11.46 -2.14 -13.75
CA LEU A 163 -10.51 -1.31 -13.04
C LEU A 163 -11.25 -0.23 -12.23
N ASN A 164 -10.69 0.12 -11.07
CA ASN A 164 -11.23 1.15 -10.18
C ASN A 164 -10.13 1.99 -9.51
N ALA A 165 -8.86 1.77 -9.83
CA ALA A 165 -7.73 2.39 -9.16
C ALA A 165 -6.63 2.88 -10.12
N VAL A 166 -5.90 3.90 -9.71
CA VAL A 166 -4.67 4.35 -10.39
C VAL A 166 -3.53 4.51 -9.39
N VAL A 167 -2.37 3.97 -9.77
CA VAL A 167 -1.10 4.18 -9.06
C VAL A 167 -0.34 5.27 -9.79
N ILE A 168 -0.16 6.43 -9.14
CA ILE A 168 0.50 7.59 -9.72
C ILE A 168 1.87 7.78 -9.05
N ASP A 169 2.92 7.95 -9.84
CA ASP A 169 4.21 8.42 -9.33
C ASP A 169 4.04 9.80 -8.68
N VAL A 170 4.14 9.83 -7.35
CA VAL A 170 4.34 11.04 -6.54
C VAL A 170 5.83 11.36 -6.47
N LYS A 171 6.67 10.32 -6.33
CA LYS A 171 8.14 10.38 -6.44
C LYS A 171 8.64 9.18 -7.25
N ASN A 172 9.37 9.44 -8.34
CA ASN A 172 9.85 8.42 -9.27
C ASN A 172 11.23 7.84 -8.92
N ASP A 173 11.67 6.82 -9.67
CA ASP A 173 12.95 6.12 -9.46
C ASP A 173 14.19 6.84 -10.03
N HIS A 174 14.00 8.09 -10.47
CA HIS A 174 15.07 9.06 -10.66
C HIS A 174 15.26 9.97 -9.44
N GLY A 175 14.44 9.86 -8.40
CA GLY A 175 14.50 10.71 -7.21
C GLY A 175 13.73 12.03 -7.33
N MET A 176 12.90 12.18 -8.36
CA MET A 176 12.19 13.42 -8.66
C MET A 176 10.73 13.36 -8.20
N VAL A 177 10.27 14.41 -7.54
CA VAL A 177 8.84 14.64 -7.24
C VAL A 177 8.13 15.14 -8.50
N THR A 178 6.92 14.65 -8.76
CA THR A 178 6.26 14.78 -10.05
C THR A 178 5.26 15.95 -10.16
N TYR A 179 4.98 16.63 -9.06
CA TYR A 179 4.03 17.73 -8.91
C TYR A 179 4.67 18.90 -8.12
N ALA A 180 4.07 20.08 -8.18
CA ALA A 180 4.51 21.23 -7.40
C ALA A 180 4.26 20.99 -5.89
N THR A 181 5.34 21.04 -5.11
CA THR A 181 5.40 20.67 -3.68
C THR A 181 5.91 21.84 -2.85
N GLU A 182 5.35 22.01 -1.66
CA GLU A 182 5.71 23.04 -0.68
C GLU A 182 6.68 22.53 0.40
N ILE A 183 7.15 21.28 0.29
CA ILE A 183 8.10 20.69 1.24
C ILE A 183 9.48 21.34 1.08
N GLU A 184 9.93 22.02 2.13
CA GLU A 184 11.15 22.82 2.10
C GLU A 184 12.39 22.00 1.69
N ILE A 185 12.63 20.82 2.28
CA ILE A 185 13.79 20.00 1.92
C ILE A 185 13.79 19.57 0.44
N VAL A 186 12.62 19.31 -0.15
CA VAL A 186 12.47 18.90 -1.55
C VAL A 186 12.80 20.07 -2.48
N GLN A 187 12.38 21.28 -2.11
CA GLN A 187 12.74 22.52 -2.80
C GLN A 187 14.25 22.83 -2.66
N GLN A 188 14.82 22.67 -1.46
CA GLN A 188 16.25 22.91 -1.19
C GLN A 188 17.17 22.02 -2.04
N VAL A 189 16.84 20.73 -2.22
CA VAL A 189 17.60 19.84 -3.12
C VAL A 189 17.19 19.99 -4.60
N GLY A 190 16.11 20.72 -4.91
CA GLY A 190 15.62 20.94 -6.28
C GLY A 190 14.99 19.71 -6.94
N ALA A 191 14.51 18.74 -6.14
CA ALA A 191 13.90 17.50 -6.63
C ALA A 191 12.50 17.70 -7.27
N ASN A 192 11.99 18.93 -7.29
CA ASN A 192 10.75 19.36 -7.94
C ASN A 192 10.97 20.28 -9.16
N ARG A 193 12.21 20.44 -9.64
CA ARG A 193 12.56 21.43 -10.69
C ARG A 193 11.86 21.28 -12.05
N ASN A 194 11.32 20.10 -12.37
CA ASN A 194 10.72 19.78 -13.68
C ASN A 194 9.47 18.90 -13.53
N VAL A 195 8.48 19.37 -12.77
CA VAL A 195 7.27 18.61 -12.46
C VAL A 195 6.37 18.42 -13.70
N PRO A 196 6.06 17.17 -14.12
CA PRO A 196 5.13 16.94 -15.23
C PRO A 196 3.66 17.20 -14.86
N ILE A 197 3.23 16.88 -13.63
CA ILE A 197 1.88 17.14 -13.16
C ILE A 197 1.80 18.62 -12.76
N LYS A 198 1.05 19.41 -13.54
CA LYS A 198 0.97 20.88 -13.35
C LYS A 198 -0.04 21.30 -12.29
N ASP A 199 -1.13 20.54 -12.17
CA ASP A 199 -2.17 20.75 -11.18
C ASP A 199 -2.60 19.39 -10.64
N LEU A 200 -1.93 18.95 -9.56
CA LEU A 200 -2.24 17.67 -8.90
C LEU A 200 -3.62 17.70 -8.26
N LYS A 201 -4.06 18.86 -7.76
CA LYS A 201 -5.36 19.02 -7.13
C LYS A 201 -6.48 18.78 -8.13
N ALA A 202 -6.43 19.40 -9.31
CA ALA A 202 -7.41 19.15 -10.36
C ALA A 202 -7.43 17.68 -10.84
N VAL A 203 -6.26 17.03 -10.91
CA VAL A 203 -6.15 15.59 -11.23
C VAL A 203 -6.85 14.73 -10.18
N LEU A 204 -6.61 14.98 -8.89
CA LEU A 204 -7.23 14.23 -7.80
C LEU A 204 -8.74 14.52 -7.69
N GLU A 205 -9.16 15.77 -7.89
CA GLU A 205 -10.59 16.13 -7.96
C GLU A 205 -11.32 15.42 -9.11
N GLU A 206 -10.70 15.30 -10.30
CA GLU A 206 -11.25 14.52 -11.42
C GLU A 206 -11.37 13.02 -11.06
N LEU A 207 -10.30 12.42 -10.54
CA LEU A 207 -10.28 11.01 -10.14
C LEU A 207 -11.34 10.70 -9.07
N HIS A 208 -11.45 11.54 -8.04
CA HIS A 208 -12.46 11.38 -6.99
C HIS A 208 -13.88 11.59 -7.50
N SER A 209 -14.11 12.51 -8.43
CA SER A 209 -15.43 12.71 -9.05
C SER A 209 -15.92 11.48 -9.83
N LYS A 210 -14.98 10.64 -10.29
CA LYS A 210 -15.20 9.37 -11.00
C LYS A 210 -15.17 8.15 -10.07
N ASN A 211 -15.05 8.34 -8.75
CA ASN A 211 -14.86 7.29 -7.74
C ASN A 211 -13.61 6.40 -7.97
N ILE A 212 -12.58 6.91 -8.64
CA ILE A 212 -11.32 6.19 -8.87
C ILE A 212 -10.46 6.29 -7.62
N TYR A 213 -9.99 5.13 -7.12
CA TYR A 213 -9.12 5.01 -5.96
C TYR A 213 -7.69 5.45 -6.30
N THR A 214 -7.12 6.35 -5.49
CA THR A 214 -5.86 7.03 -5.79
C THR A 214 -4.73 6.55 -4.88
N ILE A 215 -3.72 5.92 -5.49
CA ILE A 215 -2.53 5.37 -4.82
C ILE A 215 -1.30 6.23 -5.18
N ALA A 216 -0.62 6.79 -4.18
CA ALA A 216 0.60 7.55 -4.32
C ALA A 216 1.82 6.64 -4.27
N ARG A 217 2.47 6.38 -5.42
CA ARG A 217 3.74 5.66 -5.46
C ARG A 217 4.90 6.57 -5.07
N VAL A 218 5.63 6.18 -4.04
CA VAL A 218 6.80 6.86 -3.49
C VAL A 218 8.00 5.92 -3.56
N VAL A 219 8.93 6.19 -4.47
CA VAL A 219 10.19 5.43 -4.55
C VAL A 219 11.14 5.83 -3.41
N VAL A 220 11.37 4.92 -2.46
CA VAL A 220 12.06 5.22 -1.20
C VAL A 220 13.58 5.25 -1.36
N PHE A 221 14.25 4.08 -1.50
CA PHE A 221 15.71 4.00 -1.37
C PHE A 221 16.50 4.06 -2.69
N LYS A 222 15.86 3.80 -3.84
CA LYS A 222 16.44 4.06 -5.16
C LYS A 222 16.27 5.53 -5.56
N ASP A 223 16.99 6.40 -4.84
CA ASP A 223 16.97 7.84 -5.07
C ASP A 223 18.34 8.35 -5.54
N PRO A 224 18.65 8.25 -6.85
CA PRO A 224 19.93 8.73 -7.36
C PRO A 224 20.06 10.24 -7.30
N TYR A 225 18.97 11.00 -7.46
CA TYR A 225 19.06 12.47 -7.43
C TYR A 225 19.41 12.98 -6.04
N LEU A 226 18.72 12.52 -5.00
CA LEU A 226 19.05 12.85 -3.62
C LEU A 226 20.46 12.37 -3.27
N ALA A 227 20.91 11.22 -3.76
CA ALA A 227 22.26 10.74 -3.50
C ALA A 227 23.37 11.68 -4.03
N GLU A 228 23.16 12.32 -5.19
CA GLU A 228 24.11 13.33 -5.69
C GLU A 228 24.00 14.68 -4.96
N GLN A 229 22.80 15.07 -4.49
CA GLN A 229 22.59 16.35 -3.79
C GLN A 229 22.94 16.29 -2.30
N LYS A 230 22.88 15.09 -1.71
CA LYS A 230 23.18 14.78 -0.31
C LYS A 230 24.10 13.56 -0.22
N PRO A 231 25.38 13.67 -0.64
CA PRO A 231 26.30 12.55 -0.60
C PRO A 231 26.52 12.00 0.81
N GLU A 232 26.33 12.82 1.85
CA GLU A 232 26.38 12.42 3.26
C GLU A 232 25.28 11.43 3.66
N TRP A 233 24.12 11.46 2.99
CA TRP A 233 22.97 10.57 3.23
C TRP A 233 23.03 9.27 2.42
N SER A 234 24.16 8.98 1.77
CA SER A 234 24.26 7.97 0.71
C SER A 234 25.07 6.74 1.06
N ILE A 235 24.85 5.65 0.31
CA ILE A 235 25.73 4.48 0.37
C ILE A 235 27.12 4.91 -0.14
N GLN A 236 28.13 4.73 0.70
CA GLN A 236 29.51 5.10 0.38
C GLN A 236 30.25 3.91 -0.22
N ARG A 237 31.33 4.16 -0.95
CA ARG A 237 32.27 3.12 -1.37
C ARG A 237 33.37 2.98 -0.33
N LYS A 238 33.83 1.76 -0.02
CA LYS A 238 34.94 1.51 0.93
C LYS A 238 36.28 2.18 0.54
N GLY A 239 36.42 2.59 -0.72
CA GLY A 239 37.57 3.36 -1.23
C GLY A 239 37.36 4.88 -1.27
N GLY A 240 36.26 5.40 -0.72
CA GLY A 240 35.86 6.80 -0.78
C GLY A 240 34.94 7.13 -1.97
N GLY A 241 34.11 8.16 -1.79
CA GLY A 241 33.09 8.59 -2.75
C GLY A 241 31.82 7.73 -2.71
N LEU A 242 30.80 8.16 -3.46
CA LEU A 242 29.53 7.44 -3.58
C LEU A 242 29.72 6.03 -4.13
N TRP A 243 29.04 5.05 -3.54
CA TRP A 243 28.84 3.75 -4.16
C TRP A 243 27.83 3.87 -5.30
N ARG A 244 28.05 3.09 -6.35
CA ARG A 244 27.16 3.02 -7.53
C ARG A 244 26.97 1.58 -7.92
N ASP A 245 25.77 1.25 -8.38
CA ASP A 245 25.48 -0.07 -8.93
C ASP A 245 26.13 -0.30 -10.31
N LEU A 246 25.92 -1.50 -10.87
CA LEU A 246 26.46 -1.87 -12.19
C LEU A 246 25.92 -1.02 -13.35
N LYS A 247 24.86 -0.22 -13.14
CA LYS A 247 24.29 0.72 -14.11
C LYS A 247 24.79 2.15 -13.87
N GLY A 248 25.66 2.38 -12.89
CA GLY A 248 26.20 3.70 -12.52
C GLY A 248 25.28 4.53 -11.61
N VAL A 249 24.18 3.95 -11.13
CA VAL A 249 23.18 4.64 -10.31
C VAL A 249 23.70 4.73 -8.88
N ALA A 250 23.73 5.94 -8.31
CA ALA A 250 23.97 6.14 -6.88
C ALA A 250 22.69 5.83 -6.07
N TRP A 251 22.85 5.38 -4.84
CA TRP A 251 21.75 5.00 -3.97
C TRP A 251 21.90 5.69 -2.62
N ILE A 252 20.79 6.19 -2.07
CA ILE A 252 20.81 6.72 -0.70
C ILE A 252 20.87 5.58 0.32
N ASN A 253 21.26 5.89 1.56
CA ASN A 253 21.49 4.90 2.61
C ASN A 253 20.19 4.57 3.38
N PRO A 254 19.72 3.31 3.44
CA PRO A 254 18.55 2.95 4.23
C PRO A 254 18.72 3.15 5.74
N TYR A 255 19.95 3.19 6.27
CA TYR A 255 20.23 3.50 7.68
C TYR A 255 20.24 5.00 8.01
N GLU A 256 20.09 5.90 7.02
CA GLU A 256 20.08 7.34 7.26
C GLU A 256 18.67 7.83 7.65
N ARG A 257 18.52 8.39 8.85
CA ARG A 257 17.21 8.82 9.34
C ARG A 257 16.62 9.99 8.55
N ASN A 258 17.45 10.91 8.05
CA ASN A 258 16.99 12.02 7.22
C ASN A 258 16.36 11.56 5.90
N VAL A 259 16.76 10.40 5.36
CA VAL A 259 16.10 9.76 4.20
C VAL A 259 14.68 9.31 4.55
N TRP A 260 14.46 8.83 5.78
CA TRP A 260 13.13 8.42 6.22
C TRP A 260 12.24 9.65 6.31
N GLU A 261 12.67 10.69 7.03
CA GLU A 261 11.92 11.95 7.17
C GLU A 261 11.62 12.60 5.80
N TYR A 262 12.55 12.54 4.84
CA TYR A 262 12.34 13.02 3.47
C TYR A 262 11.17 12.31 2.77
N ASN A 263 11.14 10.98 2.81
CA ASN A 263 10.07 10.20 2.17
C ASN A 263 8.74 10.27 2.94
N ILE A 264 8.80 10.38 4.27
CA ILE A 264 7.60 10.61 5.11
C ILE A 264 7.01 12.00 4.86
N ALA A 265 7.82 13.05 4.69
CA ALA A 265 7.32 14.38 4.32
C ALA A 265 6.54 14.35 2.98
N ILE A 266 7.11 13.70 1.96
CA ILE A 266 6.45 13.50 0.66
C ILE A 266 5.15 12.70 0.80
N SER A 267 5.13 11.68 1.65
CA SER A 267 3.95 10.85 1.92
C SER A 267 2.84 11.62 2.65
N ARG A 268 3.21 12.44 3.64
CA ARG A 268 2.30 13.35 4.35
C ARG A 268 1.67 14.36 3.40
N GLU A 269 2.47 15.01 2.53
CA GLU A 269 1.93 15.96 1.56
C GLU A 269 1.00 15.26 0.56
N ALA A 270 1.37 14.08 0.02
CA ALA A 270 0.51 13.30 -0.87
C ALA A 270 -0.85 12.97 -0.21
N ALA A 271 -0.87 12.57 1.06
CA ALA A 271 -2.10 12.38 1.82
C ALA A 271 -2.92 13.66 1.94
N LEU A 272 -2.30 14.81 2.27
CA LEU A 272 -2.98 16.12 2.32
C LEU A 272 -3.55 16.56 0.98
N GLN A 273 -2.94 16.20 -0.14
CA GLN A 273 -3.48 16.47 -1.49
C GLN A 273 -4.72 15.61 -1.80
N GLY A 274 -4.95 14.52 -1.06
CA GLY A 274 -6.12 13.65 -1.19
C GLY A 274 -5.82 12.27 -1.80
N PHE A 275 -4.57 11.81 -1.84
CA PHE A 275 -4.31 10.39 -2.09
C PHE A 275 -4.87 9.53 -0.96
N ARG A 276 -5.46 8.37 -1.30
CA ARG A 276 -6.12 7.47 -0.34
C ARG A 276 -5.18 6.39 0.21
N GLU A 277 -4.04 6.18 -0.45
CA GLU A 277 -3.03 5.19 -0.10
C GLU A 277 -1.63 5.70 -0.46
N ILE A 278 -0.65 5.38 0.37
CA ILE A 278 0.78 5.58 0.10
C ILE A 278 1.40 4.21 -0.19
N GLN A 279 1.96 4.04 -1.39
CA GLN A 279 2.64 2.82 -1.82
C GLN A 279 4.16 3.07 -1.87
N PHE A 280 4.90 2.39 -1.01
CA PHE A 280 6.36 2.45 -0.98
C PHE A 280 6.99 1.46 -1.97
N ASP A 281 7.66 1.97 -3.00
CA ASP A 281 8.44 1.16 -3.94
C ASP A 281 9.95 1.37 -3.73
N TYR A 282 10.76 0.41 -4.19
CA TYR A 282 12.20 0.32 -3.92
C TYR A 282 12.53 0.48 -2.43
N ILE A 283 11.66 -0.07 -1.59
CA ILE A 283 11.83 -0.24 -0.15
C ILE A 283 12.77 -1.43 0.11
N ARG A 284 14.01 -1.30 -0.37
CA ARG A 284 15.05 -2.33 -0.35
C ARG A 284 16.45 -1.77 -0.58
N PHE A 285 17.45 -2.58 -0.30
CA PHE A 285 18.84 -2.38 -0.69
C PHE A 285 19.08 -2.65 -2.20
N PRO A 286 20.23 -2.23 -2.74
CA PRO A 286 20.62 -2.55 -4.12
C PRO A 286 20.73 -4.06 -4.36
N GLU A 287 20.43 -4.49 -5.59
CA GLU A 287 20.61 -5.88 -6.05
C GLU A 287 22.08 -6.29 -6.11
N ASN A 288 22.33 -7.59 -6.26
CA ASN A 288 23.67 -8.20 -6.29
C ASN A 288 24.42 -7.98 -4.97
N ALA A 289 23.80 -8.34 -3.84
CA ALA A 289 24.35 -8.13 -2.51
C ALA A 289 25.81 -8.55 -2.35
N HIS A 290 26.28 -9.63 -2.99
CA HIS A 290 27.69 -10.05 -2.96
C HIS A 290 28.68 -8.99 -3.49
N ILE A 291 28.27 -8.11 -4.42
CA ILE A 291 29.05 -6.96 -4.91
C ILE A 291 28.93 -5.80 -3.91
N VAL A 292 27.71 -5.54 -3.44
CA VAL A 292 27.41 -4.50 -2.44
C VAL A 292 28.23 -4.73 -1.16
N ASP A 293 28.14 -5.92 -0.57
CA ASP A 293 28.84 -6.32 0.66
C ASP A 293 30.38 -6.22 0.52
N ARG A 294 30.90 -6.42 -0.69
CA ARG A 294 32.32 -6.26 -1.01
C ARG A 294 32.74 -4.79 -1.06
N GLU A 295 31.96 -3.95 -1.74
CA GLU A 295 32.41 -2.61 -2.20
C GLU A 295 31.78 -1.42 -1.47
N ALA A 296 30.58 -1.59 -0.91
CA ALA A 296 29.82 -0.57 -0.22
C ALA A 296 30.15 -0.48 1.28
N TYR A 297 30.01 0.71 1.82
CA TYR A 297 30.03 1.05 3.23
C TYR A 297 28.74 1.81 3.52
N PHE A 298 28.07 1.42 4.60
CA PHE A 298 26.81 1.99 5.05
C PHE A 298 27.09 2.77 6.35
N PRO A 299 27.18 4.11 6.30
CA PRO A 299 27.26 4.92 7.52
C PRO A 299 26.07 4.60 8.44
N GLY A 300 26.31 4.47 9.75
CA GLY A 300 25.23 4.17 10.70
C GLY A 300 24.66 2.75 10.63
N GLN A 301 25.23 1.81 9.86
CA GLN A 301 24.81 0.41 9.90
C GLN A 301 25.14 -0.22 11.27
N ASP A 302 24.11 -0.48 12.06
CA ASP A 302 24.14 -1.14 13.37
C ASP A 302 23.25 -2.39 13.43
N ILE A 303 22.13 -2.41 12.70
CA ILE A 303 21.15 -3.50 12.61
C ILE A 303 21.17 -4.24 11.25
N SER A 304 20.39 -5.32 11.15
CA SER A 304 20.25 -6.11 9.90
C SER A 304 19.50 -5.35 8.79
N ARG A 305 19.54 -5.86 7.55
CA ARG A 305 18.87 -5.21 6.40
C ARG A 305 17.35 -5.33 6.51
N GLU A 306 16.91 -6.48 7.00
CA GLU A 306 15.51 -6.79 7.26
C GLU A 306 14.94 -5.90 8.35
N GLU A 307 15.73 -5.68 9.41
CA GLU A 307 15.33 -4.90 10.58
C GLU A 307 15.25 -3.40 10.30
N VAL A 308 16.17 -2.83 9.52
CA VAL A 308 16.07 -1.41 9.13
C VAL A 308 14.89 -1.13 8.20
N ILE A 309 14.50 -2.08 7.34
CA ILE A 309 13.30 -1.99 6.50
C ILE A 309 12.03 -2.12 7.35
N ARG A 310 12.00 -3.07 8.30
CA ARG A 310 10.94 -3.23 9.31
C ARG A 310 10.74 -1.93 10.10
N GLU A 311 11.81 -1.30 10.57
CA GLU A 311 11.75 -0.07 11.36
C GLU A 311 11.33 1.15 10.55
N PHE A 312 11.73 1.24 9.28
CA PHE A 312 11.19 2.26 8.38
C PHE A 312 9.67 2.10 8.20
N LEU A 313 9.16 0.88 8.01
CA LEU A 313 7.71 0.63 7.89
C LEU A 313 6.95 0.93 9.17
N ALA A 314 7.47 0.46 10.32
CA ALA A 314 6.90 0.76 11.63
C ALA A 314 6.86 2.27 11.89
N TYR A 315 7.91 3.00 11.50
CA TYR A 315 7.94 4.45 11.59
C TYR A 315 6.94 5.11 10.65
N ALA A 316 6.85 4.66 9.40
CA ALA A 316 5.91 5.18 8.41
C ALA A 316 4.44 5.04 8.87
N ALA A 317 4.08 3.87 9.40
CA ALA A 317 2.77 3.61 9.99
C ALA A 317 2.42 4.62 11.09
N GLU A 318 3.32 4.83 12.06
CA GLU A 318 3.07 5.79 13.13
C GLU A 318 3.00 7.25 12.61
N GLN A 319 3.84 7.63 11.63
CA GLN A 319 3.87 9.01 11.12
C GLN A 319 2.73 9.38 10.18
N LEU A 320 2.04 8.39 9.60
CA LEU A 320 0.94 8.57 8.65
C LEU A 320 -0.43 8.21 9.26
N LYS A 321 -0.46 7.70 10.50
CA LYS A 321 -1.67 7.35 11.26
C LYS A 321 -2.74 8.46 11.29
N GLU A 322 -2.35 9.70 11.58
CA GLU A 322 -3.25 10.85 11.61
C GLU A 322 -3.74 11.30 10.22
N TYR A 323 -3.10 10.82 9.15
CA TYR A 323 -3.33 11.22 7.76
C TYR A 323 -4.39 10.38 7.04
N ASN A 324 -4.99 9.39 7.71
CA ASN A 324 -6.14 8.61 7.21
C ASN A 324 -5.90 8.00 5.80
N VAL A 325 -4.70 7.46 5.60
CA VAL A 325 -4.27 6.78 4.38
C VAL A 325 -3.88 5.35 4.68
N TYR A 326 -4.16 4.46 3.73
CA TYR A 326 -3.62 3.10 3.76
C TYR A 326 -2.13 3.09 3.39
N LEU A 327 -1.38 2.14 3.93
CA LEU A 327 0.00 1.88 3.56
C LEU A 327 0.14 0.59 2.76
N SER A 328 0.85 0.66 1.65
CA SER A 328 1.26 -0.51 0.88
C SER A 328 2.74 -0.47 0.53
N ALA A 329 3.31 -1.63 0.20
CA ALA A 329 4.72 -1.73 -0.19
C ALA A 329 4.93 -2.74 -1.31
N ASP A 330 5.76 -2.36 -2.27
CA ASP A 330 6.15 -3.20 -3.39
C ASP A 330 7.34 -4.09 -3.01
N VAL A 331 7.14 -5.40 -3.14
CA VAL A 331 8.17 -6.41 -2.89
C VAL A 331 8.51 -7.16 -4.16
N PHE A 332 9.76 -7.62 -4.28
CA PHE A 332 10.17 -8.48 -5.37
C PHE A 332 9.29 -9.75 -5.42
N GLY A 333 8.87 -10.20 -6.61
CA GLY A 333 8.00 -11.38 -6.75
C GLY A 333 8.57 -12.67 -6.16
N VAL A 334 9.90 -12.78 -6.06
CA VAL A 334 10.58 -13.89 -5.35
C VAL A 334 10.36 -13.85 -3.84
N ILE A 335 10.08 -12.70 -3.24
CA ILE A 335 9.72 -12.55 -1.81
C ILE A 335 8.34 -13.13 -1.50
N ALA A 336 7.52 -13.50 -2.50
CA ALA A 336 6.38 -14.38 -2.26
C ALA A 336 6.81 -15.84 -1.93
N THR A 337 7.91 -16.31 -2.51
CA THR A 337 8.34 -17.72 -2.51
C THR A 337 9.56 -18.01 -1.60
N SER A 338 10.49 -17.06 -1.43
CA SER A 338 11.72 -17.25 -0.66
C SER A 338 11.57 -16.85 0.81
N TRP A 339 11.60 -17.83 1.71
CA TRP A 339 11.65 -17.60 3.16
C TRP A 339 12.95 -16.91 3.59
N GLY A 340 12.85 -15.88 4.44
CA GLY A 340 13.96 -15.00 4.81
C GLY A 340 14.52 -14.16 3.66
N ASP A 341 15.50 -13.30 3.94
CA ASP A 341 16.11 -12.39 2.96
C ASP A 341 17.21 -13.08 2.13
N SER A 342 16.79 -14.06 1.33
CA SER A 342 17.72 -14.89 0.54
C SER A 342 18.57 -14.06 -0.45
N ASP A 343 18.02 -12.98 -0.98
CA ASP A 343 18.71 -12.05 -1.90
C ASP A 343 19.56 -10.98 -1.17
N ARG A 344 19.43 -10.89 0.17
CA ARG A 344 20.06 -9.88 1.04
C ARG A 344 19.73 -8.43 0.67
N ILE A 345 18.47 -8.17 0.31
CA ILE A 345 17.95 -6.86 -0.11
C ILE A 345 17.11 -6.16 0.98
N GLY A 346 16.97 -6.75 2.16
CA GLY A 346 16.19 -6.25 3.29
C GLY A 346 14.69 -6.54 3.21
N GLN A 347 14.21 -7.24 2.18
CA GLN A 347 12.78 -7.56 2.04
C GLN A 347 12.50 -8.96 2.60
N THR A 348 11.60 -9.05 3.57
CA THR A 348 11.02 -10.31 4.03
C THR A 348 9.54 -10.13 4.31
N TRP A 349 8.76 -11.15 3.98
CA TRP A 349 7.30 -11.08 4.08
C TRP A 349 6.83 -10.91 5.53
N GLU A 350 7.42 -11.66 6.45
CA GLU A 350 7.01 -11.70 7.86
C GLU A 350 7.38 -10.42 8.63
N GLU A 351 8.45 -9.72 8.24
CA GLU A 351 8.85 -8.46 8.87
C GLU A 351 8.17 -7.23 8.24
N MET A 352 7.69 -7.32 7.00
CA MET A 352 7.04 -6.21 6.30
C MET A 352 5.50 -6.24 6.41
N SER A 353 4.89 -7.39 6.19
CA SER A 353 3.42 -7.56 6.13
C SER A 353 2.68 -7.06 7.40
N PRO A 354 3.18 -7.21 8.64
CA PRO A 354 2.48 -6.72 9.83
C PRO A 354 2.40 -5.19 9.99
N TYR A 355 3.10 -4.41 9.16
CA TYR A 355 3.15 -2.94 9.21
C TYR A 355 2.49 -2.27 8.00
N LEU A 356 1.72 -3.04 7.23
CA LEU A 356 1.12 -2.65 5.96
C LEU A 356 -0.35 -3.09 5.92
N ASP A 357 -1.17 -2.32 5.20
CA ASP A 357 -2.53 -2.73 4.86
C ASP A 357 -2.54 -3.63 3.63
N TYR A 358 -1.66 -3.36 2.65
CA TYR A 358 -1.50 -4.17 1.44
C TYR A 358 -0.02 -4.49 1.13
N ILE A 359 0.29 -5.74 0.80
CA ILE A 359 1.61 -6.15 0.32
C ILE A 359 1.54 -6.49 -1.16
N CYS A 360 2.44 -5.88 -1.95
CA CYS A 360 2.34 -5.85 -3.41
C CYS A 360 3.51 -6.60 -4.06
N PRO A 361 3.47 -7.95 -4.14
CA PRO A 361 4.51 -8.71 -4.82
C PRO A 361 4.50 -8.45 -6.34
N MET A 362 5.68 -8.17 -6.89
CA MET A 362 5.90 -8.00 -8.32
C MET A 362 5.98 -9.36 -9.05
N VAL A 363 4.81 -9.99 -9.22
CA VAL A 363 4.66 -11.30 -9.86
C VAL A 363 4.64 -11.15 -11.38
N TYR A 364 5.80 -10.78 -11.94
CA TYR A 364 6.00 -10.72 -13.40
C TYR A 364 6.60 -12.04 -13.89
N PRO A 365 5.89 -12.84 -14.70
CA PRO A 365 6.41 -14.11 -15.21
C PRO A 365 7.78 -14.00 -15.90
N SER A 366 8.05 -12.88 -16.59
CA SER A 366 9.35 -12.55 -17.21
C SER A 366 10.53 -12.37 -16.24
N HIS A 367 10.27 -12.17 -14.94
CA HIS A 367 11.30 -11.89 -13.94
C HIS A 367 11.66 -13.13 -13.11
N TYR A 368 10.95 -14.25 -13.29
CA TYR A 368 11.34 -15.55 -12.73
C TYR A 368 12.30 -16.27 -13.68
N GLY A 369 13.44 -16.73 -13.14
CA GLY A 369 14.47 -17.40 -13.93
C GLY A 369 14.07 -18.82 -14.40
N PRO A 370 14.81 -19.40 -15.36
CA PRO A 370 14.60 -20.79 -15.78
C PRO A 370 14.64 -21.77 -14.60
N GLY A 371 13.66 -22.68 -14.55
CA GLY A 371 13.50 -23.67 -13.49
C GLY A 371 12.54 -23.25 -12.37
N TYR A 372 12.18 -21.96 -12.24
CA TYR A 372 11.16 -21.54 -11.28
C TYR A 372 9.82 -22.24 -11.57
N PHE A 373 9.20 -22.73 -10.49
CA PHE A 373 7.93 -23.49 -10.53
C PHE A 373 7.95 -24.72 -11.47
N GLY A 374 9.13 -25.23 -11.82
CA GLY A 374 9.31 -26.35 -12.76
C GLY A 374 9.25 -25.95 -14.24
N PHE A 375 9.11 -24.67 -14.58
CA PHE A 375 9.06 -24.20 -15.97
C PHE A 375 10.45 -23.87 -16.51
N SER A 376 10.73 -24.28 -17.75
CA SER A 376 11.95 -23.86 -18.46
C SER A 376 11.96 -22.36 -18.76
N VAL A 377 10.78 -21.79 -19.06
CA VAL A 377 10.56 -20.35 -19.26
C VAL A 377 9.24 -19.96 -18.56
N PRO A 378 9.28 -19.44 -17.32
CA PRO A 378 8.07 -19.02 -16.60
C PRO A 378 7.23 -17.96 -17.34
N ASP A 379 7.88 -17.11 -18.14
CA ASP A 379 7.21 -16.12 -19.02
C ASP A 379 6.24 -16.76 -20.03
N ALA A 380 6.49 -17.99 -20.46
CA ALA A 380 5.62 -18.74 -21.37
C ALA A 380 4.40 -19.40 -20.68
N HIS A 381 4.29 -19.27 -19.36
CA HIS A 381 3.23 -19.88 -18.54
C HIS A 381 2.54 -18.86 -17.61
N PRO A 382 2.09 -17.69 -18.10
CA PRO A 382 1.70 -16.53 -17.29
C PRO A 382 0.76 -16.86 -16.12
N GLY A 383 -0.39 -17.48 -16.40
CA GLY A 383 -1.37 -17.83 -15.37
C GLY A 383 -0.84 -18.82 -14.33
N LYS A 384 -0.04 -19.81 -14.73
CA LYS A 384 0.53 -20.80 -13.80
C LYS A 384 1.67 -20.25 -12.96
N THR A 385 2.51 -19.39 -13.53
CA THR A 385 3.56 -18.70 -12.77
C THR A 385 2.96 -17.80 -11.69
N VAL A 386 1.86 -17.11 -11.99
CA VAL A 386 1.09 -16.33 -10.99
C VAL A 386 0.43 -17.24 -9.96
N GLU A 387 -0.24 -18.33 -10.37
CA GLU A 387 -0.87 -19.31 -9.47
C GLU A 387 0.13 -19.85 -8.42
N TYR A 388 1.33 -20.25 -8.84
CA TYR A 388 2.34 -20.76 -7.91
C TYR A 388 2.90 -19.68 -6.98
N ALA A 389 3.28 -18.50 -7.51
CA ALA A 389 3.83 -17.42 -6.69
C ALA A 389 2.83 -16.92 -5.64
N LEU A 390 1.55 -16.78 -6.01
CA LEU A 390 0.49 -16.40 -5.07
C LEU A 390 0.14 -17.53 -4.10
N SER A 391 0.38 -18.79 -4.46
CA SER A 391 0.17 -19.91 -3.55
C SER A 391 1.16 -19.88 -2.40
N ASP A 392 2.41 -19.51 -2.69
CA ASP A 392 3.41 -19.30 -1.66
C ASP A 392 3.09 -18.05 -0.81
N ALA A 393 2.66 -16.95 -1.44
CA ALA A 393 2.23 -15.74 -0.72
C ALA A 393 1.11 -16.02 0.31
N LEU A 394 0.07 -16.76 -0.09
CA LEU A 394 -1.01 -17.18 0.81
C LEU A 394 -0.49 -18.03 1.97
N LYS A 395 0.42 -18.98 1.70
CA LYS A 395 1.05 -19.81 2.75
C LYS A 395 1.81 -18.96 3.76
N ARG A 396 2.48 -17.87 3.34
CA ARG A 396 3.17 -16.94 4.25
C ARG A 396 2.18 -16.12 5.07
N ASN A 397 1.15 -15.55 4.43
CA ASN A 397 0.08 -14.83 5.12
C ASN A 397 -0.63 -15.69 6.18
N ALA A 398 -0.90 -16.97 5.89
CA ALA A 398 -1.47 -17.91 6.86
C ALA A 398 -0.66 -18.05 8.17
N THR A 399 0.65 -17.72 8.15
CA THR A 399 1.50 -17.82 9.34
C THR A 399 1.59 -16.55 10.19
N LEU A 400 0.84 -15.49 9.85
CA LEU A 400 0.88 -14.19 10.54
C LEU A 400 -0.47 -13.89 11.23
N PRO A 401 -0.47 -13.24 12.42
CA PRO A 401 -1.71 -12.98 13.15
C PRO A 401 -2.60 -11.92 12.49
N LYS A 402 -1.99 -10.94 11.82
CA LYS A 402 -2.65 -9.85 11.07
C LYS A 402 -1.76 -9.49 9.87
N PRO A 403 -1.80 -10.25 8.78
CA PRO A 403 -1.04 -9.92 7.57
C PRO A 403 -1.72 -8.80 6.77
N ALA A 404 -0.91 -8.08 6.00
CA ALA A 404 -1.38 -7.24 4.91
C ALA A 404 -2.13 -8.06 3.85
N ILE A 405 -3.10 -7.42 3.19
CA ILE A 405 -3.84 -8.00 2.06
C ILE A 405 -2.89 -8.15 0.86
N ILE A 406 -2.93 -9.30 0.19
CA ILE A 406 -2.11 -9.58 -0.99
C ILE A 406 -2.72 -8.85 -2.20
N ARG A 407 -1.98 -7.92 -2.78
CA ARG A 407 -2.36 -7.18 -4.00
C ARG A 407 -1.22 -7.22 -5.03
N PRO A 408 -1.08 -8.28 -5.84
CA PRO A 408 0.06 -8.45 -6.73
C PRO A 408 0.09 -7.42 -7.85
N TRP A 409 1.31 -7.05 -8.23
CA TRP A 409 1.56 -6.48 -9.55
C TRP A 409 1.67 -7.59 -10.59
N LEU A 410 0.92 -7.46 -11.70
CA LEU A 410 0.87 -8.42 -12.80
C LEU A 410 1.46 -7.82 -14.09
N GLN A 411 2.00 -8.68 -14.97
CA GLN A 411 2.71 -8.27 -16.18
C GLN A 411 1.75 -7.90 -17.32
N SER A 412 1.78 -6.62 -17.74
CA SER A 412 1.02 -6.10 -18.88
C SER A 412 1.92 -5.67 -20.06
N PHE A 413 3.06 -6.34 -20.25
CA PHE A 413 4.04 -6.07 -21.32
C PHE A 413 4.70 -7.36 -21.84
N THR A 414 5.25 -7.30 -23.06
CA THR A 414 6.06 -8.38 -23.67
C THR A 414 7.53 -8.20 -23.31
N ALA A 415 8.14 -9.20 -22.68
CA ALA A 415 9.52 -9.17 -22.21
C ALA A 415 10.52 -9.71 -23.25
N SER A 416 10.68 -9.01 -24.38
CA SER A 416 11.45 -9.51 -25.54
C SER A 416 12.95 -9.76 -25.33
N TRP A 417 13.47 -9.45 -24.13
CA TRP A 417 14.83 -9.77 -23.69
C TRP A 417 14.96 -11.16 -23.04
N VAL A 418 13.85 -11.80 -22.64
CA VAL A 418 13.85 -13.12 -21.98
C VAL A 418 14.01 -14.22 -23.05
N PRO A 419 15.02 -15.10 -22.97
CA PRO A 419 15.15 -16.21 -23.91
C PRO A 419 13.93 -17.14 -23.85
N GLY A 420 13.22 -17.29 -24.97
CA GLY A 420 12.00 -18.09 -25.07
C GLY A 420 10.70 -17.38 -24.65
N TYR A 421 10.72 -16.05 -24.52
CA TYR A 421 9.53 -15.23 -24.24
C TYR A 421 8.36 -15.50 -25.20
N ILE A 422 7.14 -15.20 -24.74
CA ILE A 422 5.95 -15.14 -25.60
C ILE A 422 5.47 -13.69 -25.78
N SER A 423 4.72 -13.42 -26.84
CA SER A 423 4.03 -12.13 -26.98
C SER A 423 2.86 -12.05 -26.00
N TYR A 424 2.84 -11.03 -25.13
CA TYR A 424 1.76 -10.82 -24.18
C TYR A 424 0.62 -10.04 -24.85
N GLY A 425 -0.41 -10.76 -25.26
CA GLY A 425 -1.67 -10.21 -25.74
C GLY A 425 -2.74 -10.15 -24.63
N PRO A 426 -4.01 -9.96 -25.02
CA PRO A 426 -5.12 -9.89 -24.07
C PRO A 426 -5.31 -11.16 -23.23
N ALA A 427 -5.08 -12.33 -23.82
CA ALA A 427 -5.29 -13.61 -23.16
C ALA A 427 -4.23 -13.89 -22.08
N GLU A 428 -2.97 -13.54 -22.33
CA GLU A 428 -1.85 -13.74 -21.40
C GLU A 428 -1.97 -12.84 -20.17
N ILE A 429 -2.55 -11.64 -20.33
CA ILE A 429 -2.87 -10.73 -19.23
C ILE A 429 -4.08 -11.26 -18.43
N ARG A 430 -5.19 -11.63 -19.10
CA ARG A 430 -6.38 -12.19 -18.43
C ARG A 430 -6.07 -13.47 -17.64
N GLN A 431 -5.21 -14.36 -18.16
CA GLN A 431 -4.80 -15.58 -17.47
C GLN A 431 -4.15 -15.31 -16.09
N GLN A 432 -3.43 -14.19 -15.93
CA GLN A 432 -2.83 -13.79 -14.66
C GLN A 432 -3.90 -13.30 -13.67
N ILE A 433 -4.82 -12.44 -14.13
CA ILE A 433 -5.93 -11.91 -13.32
C ILE A 433 -6.83 -13.05 -12.83
N GLU A 434 -7.22 -13.97 -13.72
CA GLU A 434 -8.04 -15.12 -13.35
C GLU A 434 -7.33 -16.09 -12.40
N ALA A 435 -6.01 -16.24 -12.47
CA ALA A 435 -5.26 -17.08 -11.55
C ALA A 435 -5.38 -16.55 -10.11
N ALA A 436 -5.22 -15.24 -9.91
CA ALA A 436 -5.42 -14.58 -8.62
C ALA A 436 -6.88 -14.72 -8.12
N GLN A 437 -7.88 -14.42 -8.95
CA GLN A 437 -9.31 -14.48 -8.59
C GLN A 437 -9.77 -15.91 -8.22
N LYS A 438 -9.23 -16.95 -8.89
CA LYS A 438 -9.48 -18.36 -8.55
C LYS A 438 -9.02 -18.72 -7.13
N MET A 439 -8.07 -17.96 -6.59
CA MET A 439 -7.51 -18.11 -5.25
C MET A 439 -8.08 -17.10 -4.23
N GLY A 440 -9.10 -16.32 -4.59
CA GLY A 440 -9.70 -15.31 -3.70
C GLY A 440 -8.91 -14.00 -3.59
N ILE A 441 -7.88 -13.83 -4.43
CA ILE A 441 -7.13 -12.59 -4.55
C ILE A 441 -7.82 -11.73 -5.63
N ASP A 442 -8.77 -10.91 -5.18
CA ASP A 442 -9.65 -10.11 -6.06
C ASP A 442 -9.04 -8.73 -6.43
N GLU A 443 -7.92 -8.38 -5.81
CA GLU A 443 -7.17 -7.14 -6.00
C GLU A 443 -5.89 -7.39 -6.80
N TYR A 444 -5.55 -6.46 -7.69
CA TYR A 444 -4.32 -6.53 -8.49
C TYR A 444 -3.97 -5.18 -9.10
N LEU A 445 -2.70 -5.01 -9.46
CA LEU A 445 -2.20 -3.82 -10.14
C LEU A 445 -1.52 -4.25 -11.46
N LEU A 446 -1.83 -3.61 -12.58
CA LEU A 446 -1.22 -3.94 -13.87
C LEU A 446 0.00 -3.05 -14.12
N TRP A 447 1.17 -3.68 -14.30
CA TRP A 447 2.41 -2.98 -14.59
C TRP A 447 2.69 -2.94 -16.09
N ASN A 448 2.83 -1.73 -16.63
CA ASN A 448 3.54 -1.47 -17.87
C ASN A 448 4.23 -0.10 -17.79
N ALA A 449 5.56 -0.08 -17.78
CA ALA A 449 6.35 1.15 -17.66
C ALA A 449 6.14 2.19 -18.79
N ASN A 450 5.60 1.77 -19.94
CA ASN A 450 5.24 2.68 -21.04
C ASN A 450 3.80 3.24 -20.92
N ASN A 451 3.07 2.88 -19.87
CA ASN A 451 1.65 3.12 -19.64
C ASN A 451 0.82 2.81 -20.91
N ARG A 452 0.99 1.57 -21.42
CA ARG A 452 0.23 1.00 -22.55
C ARG A 452 -0.47 -0.27 -22.10
N TYR A 453 -1.78 -0.19 -21.95
CA TYR A 453 -2.63 -1.31 -21.53
C TYR A 453 -3.50 -1.78 -22.69
N GLN A 454 -4.01 -3.01 -22.61
CA GLN A 454 -4.78 -3.64 -23.68
C GLN A 454 -6.24 -3.76 -23.22
N PRO A 455 -7.19 -2.91 -23.68
CA PRO A 455 -8.57 -2.92 -23.17
C PRO A 455 -9.24 -4.30 -23.28
N ALA A 456 -8.94 -5.06 -24.33
CA ALA A 456 -9.47 -6.42 -24.53
C ALA A 456 -8.96 -7.46 -23.51
N SER A 457 -7.97 -7.15 -22.67
CA SER A 457 -7.59 -8.02 -21.55
C SER A 457 -8.48 -7.83 -20.33
N LEU A 458 -9.29 -6.77 -20.32
CA LEU A 458 -10.13 -6.31 -19.22
C LEU A 458 -11.61 -6.57 -19.57
N LEU A 459 -12.44 -6.77 -18.54
CA LEU A 459 -13.87 -7.01 -18.65
C LEU A 459 -14.65 -5.78 -18.16
N PRO A 460 -15.94 -5.61 -18.52
CA PRO A 460 -16.82 -4.69 -17.82
C PRO A 460 -16.95 -5.08 -16.33
N ALA A 461 -17.05 -4.10 -15.43
CA ALA A 461 -17.05 -4.34 -13.98
C ALA A 461 -18.04 -5.42 -13.52
N GLU A 462 -19.31 -5.35 -13.96
CA GLU A 462 -20.31 -6.36 -13.59
C GLU A 462 -19.95 -7.79 -14.04
N GLU A 463 -19.22 -7.95 -15.14
CA GLU A 463 -18.82 -9.26 -15.64
C GLU A 463 -17.67 -9.84 -14.82
N ALA A 464 -16.69 -9.01 -14.48
CA ALA A 464 -15.62 -9.37 -13.57
C ALA A 464 -16.15 -9.77 -12.18
N ASP A 465 -17.10 -9.01 -11.63
CA ASP A 465 -17.69 -9.30 -10.32
C ASP A 465 -18.52 -10.59 -10.34
N ARG A 466 -19.28 -10.86 -11.42
CA ARG A 466 -19.94 -12.17 -11.64
C ARG A 466 -18.95 -13.34 -11.70
N ILE A 467 -17.74 -13.13 -12.23
CA ILE A 467 -16.68 -14.16 -12.28
C ILE A 467 -16.07 -14.39 -10.89
N VAL A 468 -15.78 -13.32 -10.14
CA VAL A 468 -15.31 -13.40 -8.74
C VAL A 468 -16.34 -14.13 -7.87
N ASP A 469 -17.62 -13.73 -7.93
CA ASP A 469 -18.72 -14.39 -7.21
C ASP A 469 -18.88 -15.87 -7.56
N LYS A 470 -18.57 -16.24 -8.81
CA LYS A 470 -18.60 -17.64 -9.26
C LYS A 470 -17.44 -18.43 -8.63
N PHE A 471 -16.22 -17.90 -8.61
CA PHE A 471 -15.09 -18.57 -7.97
C PHE A 471 -15.28 -18.67 -6.44
N THR A 472 -15.76 -17.60 -5.80
CA THR A 472 -16.03 -17.58 -4.36
C THR A 472 -17.09 -18.60 -3.97
N ARG A 473 -18.22 -18.67 -4.69
CA ARG A 473 -19.24 -19.71 -4.45
C ARG A 473 -18.71 -21.12 -4.72
N ALA A 474 -17.97 -21.33 -5.80
CA ALA A 474 -17.42 -22.65 -6.11
C ALA A 474 -16.46 -23.17 -5.02
N ARG A 475 -15.63 -22.29 -4.43
CA ARG A 475 -14.78 -22.65 -3.27
C ARG A 475 -15.63 -22.97 -2.03
N ALA A 476 -16.60 -22.12 -1.70
CA ALA A 476 -17.46 -22.31 -0.54
C ALA A 476 -18.32 -23.58 -0.62
N GLU A 477 -18.96 -23.84 -1.77
CA GLU A 477 -19.77 -25.05 -2.03
C GLU A 477 -18.92 -26.34 -1.96
N ALA A 478 -17.63 -26.26 -2.31
CA ALA A 478 -16.69 -27.37 -2.22
C ALA A 478 -16.01 -27.51 -0.83
N GLY A 479 -16.29 -26.61 0.13
CA GLY A 479 -15.60 -26.54 1.42
C GLY A 479 -14.10 -26.24 1.29
N GLN A 480 -13.69 -25.59 0.20
CA GLN A 480 -12.29 -25.35 -0.17
C GLN A 480 -11.77 -24.01 0.32
N ASP A 481 -10.51 -24.02 0.74
CA ASP A 481 -9.74 -22.80 1.03
C ASP A 481 -9.22 -22.10 -0.25
N ALA A 482 -8.48 -21.00 -0.08
CA ALA A 482 -7.90 -20.23 -1.19
C ALA A 482 -6.95 -21.02 -2.11
N LEU A 483 -6.45 -22.18 -1.68
CA LEU A 483 -5.61 -23.09 -2.49
C LEU A 483 -6.40 -24.27 -3.06
N GLY A 484 -7.73 -24.26 -2.98
CA GLY A 484 -8.59 -25.36 -3.45
C GLY A 484 -8.54 -26.60 -2.56
N ARG A 485 -8.09 -26.48 -1.31
CA ARG A 485 -7.91 -27.63 -0.39
C ARG A 485 -9.13 -27.73 0.53
N THR A 486 -9.66 -28.93 0.70
CA THR A 486 -10.62 -29.25 1.77
C THR A 486 -9.92 -29.38 3.13
N PRO A 487 -10.62 -29.32 4.27
CA PRO A 487 -10.00 -29.48 5.60
C PRO A 487 -9.27 -30.82 5.73
N ARG A 488 -9.83 -31.89 5.15
CA ARG A 488 -9.19 -33.21 5.08
C ARG A 488 -7.86 -33.18 4.33
N GLN A 489 -7.80 -32.52 3.17
CA GLN A 489 -6.57 -32.42 2.38
C GLN A 489 -5.49 -31.61 3.11
N ALA A 490 -5.86 -30.62 3.94
CA ALA A 490 -4.88 -29.91 4.78
C ALA A 490 -4.20 -30.85 5.79
N VAL A 491 -4.95 -31.79 6.40
CA VAL A 491 -4.41 -32.82 7.30
C VAL A 491 -3.49 -33.80 6.55
N GLU A 492 -3.92 -34.28 5.38
CA GLU A 492 -3.14 -35.19 4.53
C GLU A 492 -1.82 -34.54 4.08
N LEU A 493 -1.85 -33.26 3.69
CA LEU A 493 -0.66 -32.47 3.34
C LEU A 493 0.23 -32.19 4.56
N PHE A 494 -0.33 -31.95 5.74
CA PHE A 494 0.45 -31.69 6.96
C PHE A 494 1.24 -32.94 7.37
N LEU A 495 0.57 -34.09 7.42
CA LEU A 495 1.21 -35.39 7.66
C LEU A 495 2.29 -35.70 6.62
N GLU A 496 2.06 -35.37 5.35
CA GLU A 496 3.05 -35.56 4.28
C GLU A 496 4.26 -34.62 4.41
N ALA A 497 4.04 -33.34 4.75
CA ALA A 497 5.10 -32.37 5.01
C ALA A 497 6.00 -32.83 6.17
N ILE A 498 5.40 -33.33 7.25
CA ILE A 498 6.13 -33.94 8.37
C ILE A 498 6.94 -35.14 7.89
N ARG A 499 6.33 -36.07 7.14
CA ARG A 499 6.99 -37.29 6.62
C ARG A 499 8.17 -36.97 5.70
N ARG A 500 8.05 -35.95 4.84
CA ARG A 500 9.11 -35.45 3.95
C ARG A 500 10.16 -34.58 4.65
N ARG A 501 9.92 -34.18 5.91
CA ARG A 501 10.69 -33.17 6.64
C ARG A 501 10.68 -31.79 5.98
N ASP A 502 9.64 -31.47 5.23
CA ASP A 502 9.40 -30.12 4.74
C ASP A 502 8.86 -29.26 5.88
N TRP A 503 9.72 -28.41 6.46
CA TRP A 503 9.31 -27.53 7.56
C TRP A 503 8.48 -26.35 7.07
N ARG A 504 8.62 -25.92 5.82
CA ARG A 504 7.92 -24.73 5.29
C ARG A 504 6.46 -25.05 5.04
N GLU A 505 6.20 -26.18 4.38
CA GLU A 505 4.84 -26.66 4.16
C GLU A 505 4.18 -27.02 5.50
N ALA A 506 4.91 -27.63 6.44
CA ALA A 506 4.41 -27.91 7.78
C ALA A 506 4.07 -26.64 8.58
N TYR A 507 4.91 -25.59 8.51
CA TYR A 507 4.67 -24.30 9.18
C TYR A 507 3.44 -23.57 8.62
N ALA A 508 3.31 -23.52 7.30
CA ALA A 508 2.14 -22.96 6.63
C ALA A 508 0.85 -23.70 7.03
N LEU A 509 0.91 -25.02 7.18
CA LEU A 509 -0.22 -25.87 7.54
C LEU A 509 -0.50 -25.98 9.04
N GLN A 510 0.43 -25.65 9.94
CA GLN A 510 0.24 -25.87 11.38
C GLN A 510 -0.29 -24.63 12.10
N VAL A 511 -1.36 -24.77 12.87
CA VAL A 511 -1.78 -23.76 13.85
C VAL A 511 -0.75 -23.72 14.99
N THR A 512 -0.09 -22.57 15.15
CA THR A 512 0.92 -22.32 16.20
C THR A 512 0.46 -21.30 17.25
N ASP A 513 -0.80 -20.83 17.16
CA ASP A 513 -1.31 -19.64 17.86
C ASP A 513 -0.38 -18.40 17.71
N PHE A 514 0.39 -18.34 16.62
CA PHE A 514 1.41 -17.33 16.32
C PHE A 514 2.53 -17.22 17.39
N THR A 515 2.72 -18.26 18.21
CA THR A 515 3.79 -18.36 19.22
C THR A 515 5.15 -18.76 18.63
N LEU A 516 5.16 -19.28 17.40
CA LEU A 516 6.35 -19.62 16.62
C LEU A 516 6.34 -18.83 15.32
N ASP A 517 7.51 -18.36 14.92
CA ASP A 517 7.78 -17.62 13.69
C ASP A 517 8.60 -18.45 12.67
N HIS A 518 8.91 -17.87 11.52
CA HIS A 518 9.67 -18.51 10.45
C HIS A 518 11.14 -18.86 10.81
N ARG A 519 11.66 -18.37 11.94
CA ARG A 519 13.03 -18.60 12.43
C ARG A 519 13.07 -19.70 13.50
N SER A 520 12.16 -19.60 14.47
CA SER A 520 12.02 -20.51 15.61
C SER A 520 11.31 -21.83 15.25
N TYR A 521 10.36 -21.82 14.32
CA TYR A 521 9.67 -23.06 13.90
C TYR A 521 10.60 -24.15 13.35
N PRO A 522 11.55 -23.89 12.43
CA PRO A 522 12.48 -24.93 11.97
C PRO A 522 13.42 -25.45 13.06
N GLU A 523 13.81 -24.62 14.04
CA GLU A 523 14.60 -25.07 15.20
C GLU A 523 13.78 -25.98 16.12
N TRP A 524 12.57 -25.55 16.50
CA TRP A 524 11.63 -26.32 17.30
C TRP A 524 11.29 -27.67 16.65
N LYS A 525 10.96 -27.66 15.36
CA LYS A 525 10.70 -28.87 14.56
C LYS A 525 11.96 -29.72 14.34
N GLY A 526 13.15 -29.14 14.49
CA GLY A 526 14.42 -29.87 14.46
C GLY A 526 14.54 -30.94 15.54
N ASN A 527 13.84 -30.76 16.66
CA ASN A 527 13.78 -31.72 17.76
C ASN A 527 12.85 -32.93 17.48
N TRP A 528 12.13 -32.96 16.35
CA TRP A 528 11.19 -34.03 16.05
C TRP A 528 11.91 -35.31 15.60
N THR A 529 11.90 -36.31 16.48
CA THR A 529 12.54 -37.61 16.25
C THR A 529 11.65 -38.56 15.44
N ALA A 530 10.33 -38.48 15.65
CA ALA A 530 9.36 -39.41 15.08
C ALA A 530 8.95 -39.04 13.64
N ARG A 531 8.31 -39.99 12.95
CA ARG A 531 7.74 -39.80 11.61
C ARG A 531 6.43 -40.57 11.42
N PRO A 532 5.40 -39.97 10.79
CA PRO A 532 4.22 -40.69 10.32
C PRO A 532 4.56 -41.78 9.29
N THR A 533 4.06 -42.99 9.52
CA THR A 533 4.17 -44.14 8.61
C THR A 533 2.83 -44.58 8.05
N TYR A 534 1.76 -44.39 8.81
CA TYR A 534 0.38 -44.66 8.41
C TYR A 534 -0.55 -43.63 9.03
N TYR A 535 -1.66 -43.33 8.36
CA TYR A 535 -2.78 -42.59 8.92
C TYR A 535 -4.09 -43.08 8.29
N ALA A 536 -5.17 -42.97 9.06
CA ALA A 536 -6.54 -43.11 8.58
C ALA A 536 -7.37 -41.96 9.14
N ILE A 537 -7.84 -41.08 8.27
CA ILE A 537 -8.69 -39.95 8.63
C ILE A 537 -10.15 -40.38 8.45
N GLU A 538 -10.95 -40.29 9.50
CA GLU A 538 -12.38 -40.59 9.48
C GLU A 538 -13.13 -39.55 8.59
N PRO A 539 -14.40 -39.79 8.22
CA PRO A 539 -15.22 -38.72 7.67
C PRO A 539 -15.24 -37.52 8.62
N LEU A 540 -15.17 -36.30 8.09
CA LEU A 540 -15.39 -35.11 8.90
C LEU A 540 -16.83 -35.13 9.42
N ASP A 541 -17.02 -34.83 10.70
CA ASP A 541 -18.35 -34.60 11.26
C ASP A 541 -19.03 -33.43 10.52
N GLU A 542 -20.35 -33.46 10.37
CA GLU A 542 -21.09 -32.29 9.85
C GLU A 542 -20.83 -31.09 10.77
N PRO A 543 -20.61 -29.88 10.22
CA PRO A 543 -20.25 -28.71 11.01
C PRO A 543 -21.33 -28.41 12.06
N VAL A 544 -21.00 -28.69 13.33
CA VAL A 544 -21.92 -28.53 14.45
C VAL A 544 -22.16 -27.04 14.68
N ALA A 545 -23.37 -26.59 14.38
CA ALA A 545 -23.79 -25.22 14.62
C ALA A 545 -23.81 -24.90 16.14
N GLY A 546 -22.73 -24.26 16.62
CA GLY A 546 -22.60 -23.75 17.99
C GLY A 546 -21.87 -24.68 18.96
N GLY A 547 -20.55 -24.79 18.82
CA GLY A 547 -19.69 -25.62 19.70
C GLY A 547 -18.23 -25.19 19.78
N GLY A 548 -17.93 -23.93 19.50
CA GLY A 548 -16.60 -23.34 19.38
C GLY A 548 -16.70 -21.96 18.72
N GLY A 549 -15.58 -21.25 18.56
CA GLY A 549 -15.56 -20.08 17.65
C GLY A 549 -15.99 -20.51 16.25
N ALA A 550 -16.68 -19.63 15.52
CA ALA A 550 -17.48 -20.01 14.34
C ALA A 550 -16.71 -20.65 13.15
N ASP A 551 -15.38 -20.70 13.24
CA ASP A 551 -14.45 -21.08 12.17
C ASP A 551 -13.60 -22.34 12.49
N SER A 552 -13.80 -22.98 13.65
CA SER A 552 -13.10 -24.22 14.03
C SER A 552 -13.88 -25.48 13.65
N LEU A 553 -13.25 -26.39 12.92
CA LEU A 553 -13.72 -27.76 12.67
C LEU A 553 -12.86 -28.76 13.44
N PHE A 554 -13.35 -29.99 13.61
CA PHE A 554 -12.57 -31.07 14.22
C PHE A 554 -12.51 -32.29 13.30
N VAL A 555 -11.44 -33.06 13.41
CA VAL A 555 -11.21 -34.27 12.62
C VAL A 555 -10.74 -35.41 13.50
N ASN A 556 -11.42 -36.55 13.39
CA ASN A 556 -11.02 -37.79 14.04
C ASN A 556 -10.06 -38.57 13.13
N LEU A 557 -8.95 -39.08 13.68
CA LEU A 557 -7.99 -39.88 12.94
C LEU A 557 -7.28 -40.93 13.79
N GLU A 558 -6.72 -41.92 13.10
CA GLU A 558 -5.66 -42.80 13.59
C GLU A 558 -4.35 -42.41 12.91
N VAL A 559 -3.26 -42.28 13.67
CA VAL A 559 -1.92 -42.03 13.11
C VAL A 559 -0.89 -42.95 13.77
N HIS A 560 -0.07 -43.60 12.94
CA HIS A 560 1.05 -44.42 13.40
C HIS A 560 2.35 -43.66 13.18
N LEU A 561 3.15 -43.60 14.24
CA LEU A 561 4.43 -42.92 14.30
C LEU A 561 5.55 -43.93 14.53
N THR A 562 6.70 -43.70 13.89
CA THR A 562 7.93 -44.44 14.18
C THR A 562 9.00 -43.51 14.73
N THR A 563 9.63 -43.90 15.84
CA THR A 563 10.86 -43.26 16.34
C THR A 563 11.86 -44.30 16.82
N ARG A 564 13.11 -44.19 16.36
CA ARG A 564 14.24 -45.10 16.65
C ARG A 564 13.93 -46.61 16.57
N GLY A 565 13.02 -47.00 15.66
CA GLY A 565 12.62 -48.40 15.44
C GLY A 565 11.45 -48.89 16.31
N ASN A 566 10.93 -48.06 17.21
CA ASN A 566 9.69 -48.32 17.93
C ASN A 566 8.49 -47.78 17.13
N GLU A 567 7.38 -48.52 17.14
CA GLU A 567 6.10 -48.11 16.57
C GLU A 567 5.14 -47.64 17.67
N PHE A 568 4.47 -46.52 17.42
CA PHE A 568 3.46 -45.93 18.28
C PHE A 568 2.18 -45.73 17.49
N LYS A 569 1.03 -45.93 18.14
CA LYS A 569 -0.29 -45.77 17.52
C LYS A 569 -1.12 -44.84 18.38
N LEU A 570 -1.46 -43.69 17.82
CA LEU A 570 -2.45 -42.79 18.38
C LEU A 570 -3.77 -43.08 17.66
N VAL A 571 -4.77 -43.52 18.43
CA VAL A 571 -6.05 -44.02 17.94
C VAL A 571 -7.15 -43.15 18.54
N ARG A 572 -8.08 -42.66 17.71
CA ARG A 572 -9.06 -41.60 18.08
C ARG A 572 -8.38 -40.30 18.50
N GLU A 573 -7.36 -39.91 17.75
CA GLU A 573 -6.88 -38.54 17.79
C GLU A 573 -8.01 -37.62 17.33
N ASN A 574 -8.20 -36.51 18.03
CA ASN A 574 -9.12 -35.45 17.62
C ASN A 574 -8.28 -34.18 17.44
N TRP A 575 -8.16 -33.70 16.21
CA TRP A 575 -7.38 -32.51 15.85
C TRP A 575 -8.31 -31.37 15.47
N GLU A 576 -7.95 -30.14 15.87
CA GLU A 576 -8.70 -28.94 15.48
C GLU A 576 -8.17 -28.43 14.13
N LEU A 577 -9.09 -27.98 13.27
CA LEU A 577 -8.81 -27.35 11.98
C LEU A 577 -9.37 -25.94 12.01
N ARG A 578 -8.56 -24.94 11.60
CA ARG A 578 -8.98 -23.53 11.56
C ARG A 578 -8.77 -22.95 10.16
N LEU A 579 -9.65 -22.05 9.74
CA LEU A 579 -9.48 -21.26 8.53
C LEU A 579 -8.75 -19.95 8.87
N GLU A 580 -7.41 -19.97 8.86
CA GLU A 580 -6.59 -18.81 9.22
C GLU A 580 -6.06 -18.13 7.94
N ASN A 581 -6.34 -16.83 7.79
CA ASN A 581 -6.02 -16.00 6.61
C ASN A 581 -6.28 -16.71 5.27
N GLN A 582 -7.51 -17.20 5.12
CA GLN A 582 -8.03 -17.91 3.94
C GLN A 582 -7.49 -19.34 3.70
N LEU A 583 -6.65 -19.90 4.58
CA LEU A 583 -6.11 -21.26 4.46
C LEU A 583 -6.56 -22.19 5.59
N TRP A 584 -6.91 -23.44 5.27
CA TRP A 584 -7.09 -24.47 6.29
C TRP A 584 -5.73 -24.82 6.92
N ARG A 585 -5.66 -24.72 8.25
CA ARG A 585 -4.52 -25.09 9.09
C ARG A 585 -4.94 -26.09 10.16
N VAL A 586 -3.97 -26.86 10.66
CA VAL A 586 -4.13 -28.02 11.52
C VAL A 586 -3.48 -27.76 12.88
N ARG A 587 -4.25 -27.89 13.97
CA ARG A 587 -3.74 -27.99 15.34
C ARG A 587 -3.73 -29.49 15.71
N PRO A 588 -2.58 -30.19 15.62
CA PRO A 588 -2.49 -31.54 16.15
C PRO A 588 -2.69 -31.55 17.67
N SER A 589 -3.04 -32.71 18.22
CA SER A 589 -3.18 -32.88 19.68
C SER A 589 -1.83 -32.69 20.39
N ASP A 590 -1.88 -32.32 21.67
CA ASP A 590 -0.68 -32.26 22.52
C ASP A 590 0.04 -33.63 22.57
N ALA A 591 -0.72 -34.73 22.64
CA ALA A 591 -0.19 -36.09 22.66
C ALA A 591 0.59 -36.45 21.37
N PHE A 592 0.14 -35.97 20.21
CA PHE A 592 0.90 -36.08 18.97
C PHE A 592 2.19 -35.25 19.04
N VAL A 593 2.11 -34.00 19.47
CA VAL A 593 3.29 -33.10 19.53
C VAL A 593 4.34 -33.62 20.50
N GLU A 594 3.95 -34.05 21.70
CA GLU A 594 4.84 -34.69 22.68
C GLU A 594 5.55 -35.92 22.10
N LEU A 595 4.80 -36.81 21.45
CA LEU A 595 5.33 -38.02 20.85
C LEU A 595 6.23 -37.76 19.62
N MET A 596 6.01 -36.65 18.90
CA MET A 596 6.92 -36.21 17.83
C MET A 596 8.28 -35.81 18.38
N THR A 597 8.34 -35.21 19.57
CA THR A 597 9.60 -34.81 20.25
C THR A 597 10.27 -35.91 21.08
N PHE A 598 9.55 -36.95 21.50
CA PHE A 598 10.05 -38.01 22.41
C PHE A 598 11.30 -38.75 21.90
N ASP A 599 12.33 -38.91 22.74
CA ASP A 599 13.52 -39.70 22.43
C ASP A 599 13.71 -40.91 23.37
N PRO A 600 13.27 -42.12 22.96
CA PRO A 600 13.41 -43.32 23.79
C PRO A 600 14.88 -43.75 24.03
N GLY A 601 15.85 -43.17 23.32
CA GLY A 601 17.28 -43.40 23.57
C GLY A 601 17.95 -42.32 24.42
N ALA A 602 17.25 -41.28 24.84
CA ALA A 602 17.72 -40.32 25.84
C ALA A 602 17.46 -40.78 27.30
N GLY A 603 16.76 -41.91 27.48
CA GLY A 603 16.36 -42.42 28.79
C GLY A 603 15.05 -41.82 29.32
N GLU A 604 14.30 -41.12 28.46
CA GLU A 604 12.98 -40.57 28.77
C GLU A 604 11.96 -41.70 29.00
N GLU A 605 11.12 -41.58 30.04
CA GLU A 605 9.93 -42.41 30.16
C GLU A 605 8.98 -42.08 29.00
N LEU A 606 8.27 -43.10 28.49
CA LEU A 606 7.21 -42.89 27.49
C LEU A 606 6.27 -41.77 27.97
N PRO A 607 5.89 -40.79 27.11
CA PRO A 607 4.86 -39.83 27.45
C PRO A 607 3.64 -40.58 27.97
N ARG A 608 3.15 -40.20 29.14
CA ARG A 608 1.91 -40.79 29.66
C ARG A 608 0.78 -40.26 28.78
N LEU A 609 0.45 -41.03 27.74
CA LEU A 609 -0.70 -40.81 26.87
C LEU A 609 -1.96 -40.83 27.75
N THR A 610 -2.28 -39.68 28.32
CA THR A 610 -3.42 -39.48 29.21
C THR A 610 -4.66 -39.36 28.34
N HIS A 611 -5.16 -40.50 27.89
CA HIS A 611 -6.53 -40.64 27.44
C HIS A 611 -7.47 -40.25 28.59
N LYS A 612 -7.74 -38.95 28.73
CA LYS A 612 -8.98 -38.47 29.31
C LYS A 612 -10.04 -38.55 28.20
N PRO A 613 -11.13 -39.29 28.44
CA PRO A 613 -12.21 -39.47 27.47
C PRO A 613 -13.06 -38.21 27.31
#